data_AF-A0A9F7R6F5-F1
#
_entry.id   AF-A0A9F7R6F5-F1
#
_cell.length_a   1.000
_cell.length_b   1.000
_cell.length_c   1.000
_cell.angle_alpha   90.00
_cell.angle_beta   90.00
_cell.angle_gamma   90.00
#
_symmetry.space_group_name_H-M   'P 1'
#
loop_
_entity.id
_entity.type
_entity.pdbx_description
1 polymer ?
#
loop_
_entity_poly.entity_id
_entity_poly.type
_entity_poly.pdbx_seq_one_letter_code
_entity_poly.pdbx_strand_id
1 'polypeptide(L)'
;MEKKKIIILAFSIWSCQVISGRTVRFVCDGGYEFEGTKYALCEDGAWRLPVCKILDETCTAPHVPNAKPENKSATSYKDGHTVRFVCDGGYEFEGTTYALCEDGTWRLPVCKLEKSPCSREPAVRNARPADELRRSYNHGDTVQFICNRGYTFEDTDS
;
A
#
# COMPACT_ATOMS: atom_id res chain seq x y z
N MET A 1 5.75 -6.76 -19.13
CA MET A 1 6.10 -8.00 -18.41
C MET A 1 6.77 -8.95 -19.38
N GLU A 2 8.07 -8.77 -19.64
CA GLU A 2 8.85 -9.66 -20.51
C GLU A 2 9.18 -10.94 -19.75
N LYS A 3 8.64 -12.08 -20.18
CA LYS A 3 9.10 -13.39 -19.74
C LYS A 3 10.45 -13.66 -20.40
N LYS A 4 11.56 -13.37 -19.72
CA LYS A 4 12.91 -13.63 -20.24
C LYS A 4 13.28 -15.11 -20.05
N LYS A 5 13.79 -15.71 -21.13
CA LYS A 5 13.99 -17.15 -21.33
C LYS A 5 15.05 -17.72 -20.39
N ILE A 6 14.72 -18.82 -19.72
CA ILE A 6 15.65 -19.68 -18.99
C ILE A 6 16.44 -20.50 -20.03
N ILE A 7 17.75 -20.28 -20.12
CA ILE A 7 18.64 -21.05 -21.00
C ILE A 7 19.03 -22.33 -20.27
N ILE A 8 18.48 -23.47 -20.72
CA ILE A 8 18.88 -24.80 -20.26
C ILE A 8 20.08 -25.24 -21.10
N LEU A 9 21.28 -25.22 -20.53
CA LEU A 9 22.45 -25.87 -21.13
C LEU A 9 22.34 -27.38 -20.91
N ALA A 10 21.50 -28.04 -21.70
CA ALA A 10 21.47 -29.50 -21.79
C ALA A 10 22.49 -29.96 -22.84
N PHE A 11 23.57 -30.60 -22.39
CA PHE A 11 24.33 -31.48 -23.28
C PHE A 11 23.43 -32.66 -23.65
N SER A 12 23.33 -32.90 -24.95
CA SER A 12 22.54 -33.92 -25.64
C SER A 12 22.48 -35.25 -24.89
N ILE A 13 21.26 -35.74 -24.60
CA ILE A 13 20.81 -37.14 -24.79
C ILE A 13 19.28 -37.22 -24.56
N TRP A 14 18.68 -38.06 -25.40
CA TRP A 14 17.27 -38.32 -25.66
C TRP A 14 16.60 -39.10 -24.52
N SER A 15 16.08 -38.42 -23.49
CA SER A 15 14.98 -38.86 -22.59
C SER A 15 14.96 -37.96 -21.34
N CYS A 16 13.87 -37.23 -21.12
CA CYS A 16 13.71 -36.37 -19.95
C CYS A 16 13.37 -37.23 -18.71
N GLN A 17 14.38 -37.79 -18.06
CA GLN A 17 14.26 -38.31 -16.69
C GLN A 17 15.06 -37.40 -15.76
N VAL A 18 14.35 -36.57 -15.02
CA VAL A 18 14.91 -35.80 -13.91
C VAL A 18 15.18 -36.80 -12.79
N ILE A 19 16.45 -37.05 -12.50
CA ILE A 19 16.89 -37.97 -11.45
C ILE A 19 16.85 -37.21 -10.10
N SER A 20 16.11 -37.74 -9.13
CA SER A 20 16.10 -37.22 -7.74
C SER A 20 17.53 -37.17 -7.19
N GLY A 21 17.97 -36.00 -6.71
CA GLY A 21 19.33 -35.76 -6.24
C GLY A 21 20.28 -35.07 -7.24
N ARG A 22 19.83 -34.74 -8.46
CA ARG A 22 20.60 -33.86 -9.37
C ARG A 22 20.28 -32.39 -9.13
N THR A 23 21.27 -31.64 -8.66
CA THR A 23 21.15 -30.19 -8.45
C THR A 23 21.38 -29.44 -9.76
N VAL A 24 20.36 -28.75 -10.26
CA VAL A 24 20.54 -27.75 -11.34
C VAL A 24 20.97 -26.46 -10.66
N ARG A 25 22.19 -25.99 -10.96
CA ARG A 25 22.74 -24.76 -10.38
C ARG A 25 22.23 -23.58 -11.20
N PHE A 26 21.44 -22.72 -10.55
CA PHE A 26 21.04 -21.44 -11.11
C PHE A 26 22.12 -20.40 -10.79
N VAL A 27 22.28 -19.43 -11.68
CA VAL A 27 23.10 -18.25 -11.48
C VAL A 27 22.25 -17.06 -11.88
N CYS A 28 22.16 -16.07 -10.99
CA CYS A 28 21.52 -14.80 -11.32
C CYS A 28 22.47 -13.97 -12.18
N ASP A 29 21.89 -13.18 -13.10
CA ASP A 29 22.66 -12.23 -13.90
C ASP A 29 23.37 -11.21 -12.99
N GLY A 30 24.44 -10.58 -13.49
CA GLY A 30 25.20 -9.60 -12.72
C GLY A 30 24.32 -8.47 -12.20
N GLY A 31 24.38 -8.20 -10.89
CA GLY A 31 23.51 -7.23 -10.21
C GLY A 31 22.25 -7.83 -9.60
N TYR A 32 22.05 -9.15 -9.65
CA TYR A 32 20.93 -9.86 -9.04
C TYR A 32 21.40 -10.92 -8.04
N GLU A 33 20.66 -11.12 -6.95
CA GLU A 33 20.85 -12.16 -5.95
C GLU A 33 19.60 -13.02 -5.73
N PHE A 34 19.81 -14.22 -5.18
CA PHE A 34 18.73 -15.15 -4.88
C PHE A 34 17.92 -14.69 -3.67
N GLU A 35 16.61 -14.52 -3.85
CA GLU A 35 15.67 -14.39 -2.76
C GLU A 35 15.22 -15.80 -2.32
N GLY A 36 15.67 -16.23 -1.13
CA GLY A 36 15.31 -17.54 -0.57
C GLY A 36 16.21 -18.70 -1.04
N THR A 37 15.63 -19.73 -1.67
CA THR A 37 16.38 -20.94 -2.05
C THR A 37 17.28 -20.66 -3.26
N LYS A 38 18.47 -21.28 -3.28
CA LYS A 38 19.46 -21.14 -4.39
C LYS A 38 19.37 -22.29 -5.41
N TYR A 39 18.37 -23.16 -5.26
CA TYR A 39 18.18 -24.37 -6.04
C TYR A 39 16.69 -24.55 -6.36
N ALA A 40 16.42 -25.20 -7.50
CA ALA A 40 15.06 -25.62 -7.83
C ALA A 40 14.68 -26.85 -7.01
N LEU A 41 13.51 -26.81 -6.38
CA LEU A 41 12.94 -27.92 -5.64
C LEU A 41 11.74 -28.49 -6.42
N CYS A 42 11.64 -29.81 -6.52
CA CYS A 42 10.43 -30.45 -7.05
C CYS A 42 9.56 -30.87 -5.86
N GLU A 43 8.40 -30.23 -5.70
CA GLU A 43 7.39 -30.54 -4.70
C GLU A 43 6.07 -30.85 -5.40
N ASP A 44 5.47 -32.00 -5.09
CA ASP A 44 4.17 -32.45 -5.63
C ASP A 44 4.04 -32.41 -7.17
N GLY A 45 5.13 -32.74 -7.87
CA GLY A 45 5.17 -32.74 -9.34
C GLY A 45 5.31 -31.36 -9.98
N ALA A 46 5.50 -30.31 -9.18
CA ALA A 46 5.77 -28.95 -9.64
C ALA A 46 7.18 -28.48 -9.26
N TRP A 47 7.82 -27.74 -10.17
CA TRP A 47 9.11 -27.10 -9.90
C TRP A 47 8.91 -25.77 -9.20
N ARG A 48 9.47 -25.64 -7.99
CA ARG A 48 9.69 -24.38 -7.30
C ARG A 48 11.06 -23.85 -7.69
N LEU A 49 11.08 -22.81 -8.53
CA LEU A 49 12.31 -22.19 -9.02
C LEU A 49 12.80 -21.08 -8.08
N PRO A 50 14.12 -20.85 -8.00
CA PRO A 50 14.67 -19.73 -7.23
C PRO A 50 14.39 -18.39 -7.94
N VAL A 51 14.13 -17.33 -7.18
CA VAL A 51 13.86 -15.98 -7.70
C VAL A 51 15.13 -15.14 -7.60
N CYS A 52 15.50 -14.47 -8.69
CA CYS A 52 16.59 -13.50 -8.70
C CYS A 52 16.01 -12.09 -8.56
N LYS A 53 16.42 -11.36 -7.52
CA LYS A 53 16.09 -9.94 -7.30
C LYS A 53 17.32 -9.07 -7.48
N ILE A 54 17.14 -7.81 -7.88
CA ILE A 54 18.27 -6.88 -8.03
C ILE A 54 18.88 -6.60 -6.64
N LEU A 55 20.21 -6.57 -6.56
CA LEU A 55 20.97 -6.37 -5.32
C LEU A 55 20.83 -4.96 -4.76
N ASP A 56 20.66 -3.99 -5.65
CA ASP A 56 20.60 -2.55 -5.37
C ASP A 56 19.30 -1.94 -5.90
N GLU A 57 18.15 -2.52 -5.54
CA GLU A 57 16.88 -1.84 -5.77
C GLU A 57 16.82 -0.63 -4.84
N THR A 58 17.21 0.51 -5.42
CA THR A 58 17.22 1.78 -4.73
C THR A 58 16.10 2.65 -5.26
N CYS A 59 15.32 3.17 -4.34
CA CYS A 59 14.36 4.19 -4.67
C CYS A 59 15.06 5.56 -4.73
N THR A 60 14.72 6.36 -5.73
CA THR A 60 15.13 7.78 -5.78
C THR A 60 14.29 8.60 -4.80
N ALA A 61 14.56 9.90 -4.63
CA ALA A 61 13.77 10.73 -3.72
C ALA A 61 12.25 10.68 -4.03
N PRO A 62 11.39 10.29 -3.06
CA PRO A 62 9.95 10.18 -3.28
C PRO A 62 9.31 11.56 -3.43
N HIS A 63 8.29 11.64 -4.28
CA HIS A 63 7.41 12.81 -4.42
C HIS A 63 5.99 12.44 -4.00
N VAL A 64 5.46 13.14 -3.00
CA VAL A 64 4.08 12.96 -2.49
C VAL A 64 3.29 14.24 -2.77
N PRO A 65 2.18 14.18 -3.51
CA PRO A 65 1.32 15.35 -3.74
C PRO A 65 0.77 15.94 -2.44
N ASN A 66 0.73 17.26 -2.36
CA ASN A 66 0.24 18.01 -1.19
C ASN A 66 0.97 17.65 0.12
N ALA A 67 2.25 17.30 0.03
CA ALA A 67 3.06 16.97 1.19
C ALA A 67 4.53 17.32 0.97
N LYS A 68 5.24 17.50 2.08
CA LYS A 68 6.69 17.76 2.09
C LYS A 68 7.38 16.76 3.02
N PRO A 69 8.59 16.31 2.70
CA PRO A 69 9.33 15.42 3.58
C PRO A 69 9.66 16.16 4.88
N GLU A 70 9.52 15.47 6.02
CA GLU A 70 9.77 16.03 7.36
C GLU A 70 11.25 16.42 7.55
N ASN A 71 12.13 15.70 6.87
CA ASN A 71 13.58 15.92 6.87
C ASN A 71 14.10 16.09 5.44
N LYS A 72 15.35 16.53 5.30
CA LYS A 72 16.01 16.58 3.98
C LYS A 72 16.03 15.19 3.33
N SER A 73 15.52 15.10 2.11
CA SER A 73 15.58 13.87 1.33
C SER A 73 17.01 13.56 0.87
N ALA A 74 17.40 12.29 0.98
CA ALA A 74 18.57 11.75 0.30
C ALA A 74 18.26 11.53 -1.19
N THR A 75 19.30 11.37 -2.00
CA THR A 75 19.14 11.12 -3.44
C THR A 75 18.77 9.66 -3.75
N SER A 76 19.15 8.73 -2.88
CA SER A 76 18.85 7.30 -3.02
C SER A 76 18.54 6.66 -1.66
N TYR A 77 17.69 5.65 -1.71
CA TYR A 77 17.19 4.90 -0.55
C TYR A 77 17.24 3.41 -0.87
N LYS A 78 17.73 2.60 0.06
CA LYS A 78 17.71 1.14 -0.10
C LYS A 78 16.31 0.61 0.14
N ASP A 79 16.05 -0.59 -0.39
CA ASP A 79 14.85 -1.34 -0.05
C ASP A 79 14.63 -1.41 1.48
N GLY A 80 13.38 -1.28 1.91
CA GLY A 80 12.98 -1.19 3.31
C GLY A 80 13.17 0.19 3.96
N HIS A 81 13.84 1.16 3.32
CA HIS A 81 13.94 2.51 3.87
C HIS A 81 12.58 3.24 3.86
N THR A 82 12.37 4.09 4.87
CA THR A 82 11.17 4.92 5.00
C THR A 82 11.47 6.40 5.03
N VAL A 83 10.61 7.22 4.43
CA VAL A 83 10.66 8.69 4.49
C VAL A 83 9.35 9.22 5.05
N ARG A 84 9.40 9.98 6.15
CA ARG A 84 8.22 10.61 6.75
C ARG A 84 7.88 11.92 6.04
N PHE A 85 6.59 12.16 5.87
CA PHE A 85 6.06 13.36 5.24
C PHE A 85 5.15 14.12 6.20
N VAL A 86 4.92 15.37 5.87
CA VAL A 86 3.92 16.25 6.47
C VAL A 86 3.04 16.77 5.34
N CYS A 87 1.71 16.60 5.45
CA CYS A 87 0.79 17.16 4.47
C CYS A 87 0.85 18.70 4.48
N ASP A 88 0.61 19.32 3.33
CA ASP A 88 0.44 20.76 3.21
C ASP A 88 -0.80 21.22 4.00
N GLY A 89 -0.86 22.52 4.34
CA GLY A 89 -1.97 23.07 5.13
C GLY A 89 -3.34 22.81 4.49
N GLY A 90 -4.29 22.34 5.30
CA GLY A 90 -5.63 21.94 4.84
C GLY A 90 -5.70 20.54 4.23
N TYR A 91 -4.64 19.74 4.34
CA TYR A 91 -4.63 18.32 4.00
C TYR A 91 -4.28 17.46 5.20
N GLU A 92 -4.88 16.28 5.29
CA GLU A 92 -4.61 15.27 6.30
C GLU A 92 -4.25 13.92 5.65
N PHE A 93 -3.47 13.12 6.37
CA PHE A 93 -3.09 11.79 5.91
C PHE A 93 -4.28 10.84 5.93
N GLU A 94 -4.42 10.07 4.86
CA GLU A 94 -5.24 8.86 4.81
C GLU A 94 -4.32 7.64 4.84
N GLY A 95 -4.35 6.90 5.96
CA GLY A 95 -3.49 5.73 6.15
C GLY A 95 -2.12 6.09 6.72
N THR A 96 -1.04 5.76 6.00
CA THR A 96 0.33 5.95 6.49
C THR A 96 0.79 7.40 6.35
N THR A 97 1.74 7.80 7.19
CA THR A 97 2.39 9.13 7.16
C THR A 97 3.77 9.11 6.53
N TYR A 98 4.20 7.95 6.03
CA TYR A 98 5.52 7.71 5.48
C TYR A 98 5.43 6.97 4.15
N ALA A 99 6.43 7.21 3.30
CA ALA A 99 6.72 6.42 2.11
C ALA A 99 7.67 5.27 2.48
N LEU A 100 7.43 4.09 1.92
CA LEU A 100 8.28 2.90 2.10
C LEU A 100 8.87 2.49 0.74
N CYS A 101 10.17 2.30 0.67
CA CYS A 101 10.83 1.73 -0.51
C CYS A 101 10.65 0.21 -0.46
N GLU A 102 9.93 -0.35 -1.43
CA GLU A 102 9.65 -1.77 -1.59
C GLU A 102 9.93 -2.15 -3.05
N ASP A 103 10.87 -3.06 -3.23
CA ASP A 103 11.33 -3.58 -4.51
C ASP A 103 11.62 -2.44 -5.53
N GLY A 104 12.40 -1.45 -5.08
CA GLY A 104 12.84 -0.30 -5.89
C GLY A 104 11.72 0.70 -6.21
N THR A 105 10.53 0.51 -5.66
CA THR A 105 9.36 1.37 -5.87
C THR A 105 8.86 1.94 -4.55
N TRP A 106 8.30 3.15 -4.57
CA TRP A 106 7.71 3.74 -3.38
C TRP A 106 6.27 3.32 -3.17
N ARG A 107 5.97 2.81 -1.98
CA ARG A 107 4.63 2.82 -1.41
C ARG A 107 4.40 4.16 -0.72
N LEU A 108 3.71 5.08 -1.40
CA LEU A 108 3.54 6.47 -0.97
C LEU A 108 2.33 6.65 -0.02
N PRO A 109 2.41 7.59 0.94
CA PRO A 109 1.25 8.03 1.70
C PRO A 109 0.32 8.91 0.85
N VAL A 110 -0.92 9.10 1.30
CA VAL A 110 -1.91 9.94 0.62
C VAL A 110 -2.33 11.07 1.54
N CYS A 111 -2.24 12.31 1.05
CA CYS A 111 -2.78 13.50 1.71
C CYS A 111 -4.09 13.89 1.01
N LYS A 112 -5.20 13.89 1.75
CA LYS A 112 -6.52 14.31 1.27
C LYS A 112 -6.90 15.65 1.86
N LEU A 113 -7.70 16.42 1.14
CA LEU A 113 -8.22 17.68 1.64
C LEU A 113 -8.99 17.42 2.94
N GLU A 114 -8.65 18.19 3.97
CA GLU A 114 -9.34 18.18 5.25
C GLU A 114 -10.82 18.52 4.98
N LYS A 115 -11.70 17.66 5.49
CA LYS A 115 -13.14 17.88 5.32
C LYS A 115 -13.54 19.08 6.17
N SER A 116 -14.01 20.14 5.51
CA SER A 116 -14.42 21.34 6.21
C SER A 116 -15.48 21.02 7.27
N PRO A 117 -15.37 21.59 8.47
CA PRO A 117 -16.38 21.38 9.50
C PRO A 117 -17.74 21.92 9.04
N CYS A 118 -18.81 21.24 9.44
CA CYS A 118 -20.17 21.72 9.25
C CYS A 118 -20.42 22.87 10.23
N SER A 119 -20.42 24.10 9.73
CA SER A 119 -20.62 25.33 10.50
C SER A 119 -22.08 25.80 10.55
N ARG A 120 -22.97 25.20 9.75
CA ARG A 120 -24.40 25.45 9.82
C ARG A 120 -25.03 24.50 10.83
N GLU A 121 -25.82 25.05 11.76
CA GLU A 121 -26.57 24.26 12.72
C GLU A 121 -27.51 23.27 12.01
N PRO A 122 -27.47 21.97 12.38
CA PRO A 122 -28.36 20.98 11.80
C PRO A 122 -29.80 21.26 12.25
N ALA A 123 -30.73 21.25 11.29
CA ALA A 123 -32.14 21.48 11.55
C ALA A 123 -32.99 20.39 10.89
N VAL A 124 -33.80 19.71 11.68
CA VAL A 124 -34.71 18.65 11.23
C VAL A 124 -36.14 19.13 11.46
N ARG A 125 -36.97 19.08 10.41
CA ARG A 125 -38.37 19.49 10.51
C ARG A 125 -39.11 18.53 11.45
N ASN A 126 -39.98 19.09 12.31
CA ASN A 126 -40.78 18.32 13.27
C ASN A 126 -39.97 17.52 14.30
N ALA A 127 -38.71 17.89 14.55
CA ALA A 127 -37.91 17.36 15.63
C ALA A 127 -37.14 18.50 16.31
N ARG A 128 -36.68 18.26 17.53
CA ARG A 128 -35.80 19.16 18.28
C ARG A 128 -34.50 18.42 18.61
N PRO A 129 -33.35 19.10 18.73
CA PRO A 129 -32.13 18.43 19.14
C PRO A 129 -32.28 17.86 20.55
N ALA A 130 -31.64 16.70 20.78
CA ALA A 130 -31.64 16.05 22.10
C ALA A 130 -30.81 16.85 23.11
N ASP A 131 -29.71 17.43 22.65
CA ASP A 131 -28.74 18.23 23.43
C ASP A 131 -28.53 19.62 22.82
N GLU A 132 -27.74 20.47 23.49
CA GLU A 132 -27.34 21.78 22.96
C GLU A 132 -26.47 21.64 21.69
N LEU A 133 -26.80 22.43 20.66
CA LEU A 133 -26.06 22.41 19.40
C LEU A 133 -24.73 23.17 19.51
N ARG A 134 -23.70 22.61 18.88
CA ARG A 134 -22.37 23.22 18.73
C ARG A 134 -22.35 24.15 17.51
N ARG A 135 -21.47 25.16 17.56
CA ARG A 135 -21.22 26.09 16.44
C ARG A 135 -20.53 25.43 15.23
N SER A 136 -19.84 24.32 15.43
CA SER A 136 -19.21 23.56 14.35
C SER A 136 -19.13 22.08 14.70
N TYR A 137 -19.28 21.25 13.68
CA TYR A 137 -19.18 19.78 13.74
C TYR A 137 -18.09 19.31 12.80
N ASN A 138 -17.25 18.39 13.26
CA ASN A 138 -16.26 17.74 12.43
C ASN A 138 -16.92 16.69 11.55
N HIS A 139 -16.23 16.30 10.48
CA HIS A 139 -16.71 15.22 9.65
C HIS A 139 -16.82 13.92 10.47
N GLY A 140 -17.99 13.27 10.44
CA GLY A 140 -18.28 12.06 11.20
C GLY A 140 -18.96 12.32 12.55
N ASP A 141 -19.06 13.58 12.99
CA ASP A 141 -19.88 13.92 14.15
C ASP A 141 -21.36 13.61 13.88
N THR A 142 -22.06 13.17 14.92
CA THR A 142 -23.49 12.85 14.86
C THR A 142 -24.26 13.71 15.86
N VAL A 143 -25.48 14.09 15.49
CA VAL A 143 -26.40 14.86 16.34
C VAL A 143 -27.70 14.10 16.44
N GLN A 144 -28.16 13.88 17.68
CA GLN A 144 -29.41 13.20 17.93
C GLN A 144 -30.57 14.21 17.97
N PHE A 145 -31.69 13.79 17.39
CA PHE A 145 -32.94 14.56 17.39
C PHE A 145 -34.05 13.75 18.04
N ILE A 146 -34.91 14.44 18.78
CA ILE A 146 -36.11 13.89 19.40
C ILE A 146 -37.30 14.39 18.58
N CYS A 147 -38.11 13.46 18.06
CA CYS A 147 -39.32 13.79 17.32
C CYS A 147 -40.27 14.62 18.19
N ASN A 148 -40.88 15.64 17.57
CA ASN A 148 -41.96 16.38 18.22
C ASN A 148 -43.17 15.47 18.42
N ARG A 149 -44.04 15.83 19.38
CA ARG A 149 -45.25 15.05 19.67
C ARG A 149 -46.07 14.84 18.40
N GLY A 150 -46.48 13.60 18.16
CA GLY A 150 -47.26 13.20 16.98
C GLY A 150 -46.43 12.83 15.74
N TYR A 151 -45.10 12.86 15.83
CA TYR A 151 -44.20 12.44 14.75
C TYR A 151 -43.32 11.25 15.19
N THR A 152 -42.99 10.39 14.24
CA THR A 152 -42.08 9.25 14.41
C THR A 152 -41.03 9.25 13.31
N PHE A 153 -39.85 8.69 13.59
CA PHE A 153 -38.83 8.46 12.59
C PHE A 153 -39.19 7.21 11.77
N GLU A 154 -39.03 7.28 10.45
CA GLU A 154 -39.20 6.16 9.53
C GLU A 154 -37.91 6.04 8.72
N ASP A 155 -37.28 4.86 8.79
CA ASP A 155 -36.07 4.55 8.02
C ASP A 155 -36.50 4.01 6.65
N THR A 156 -36.13 4.69 5.58
CA THR A 156 -36.57 4.32 4.22
C THR A 156 -35.54 3.51 3.43
N ASP A 157 -34.43 3.10 4.04
CA ASP A 157 -33.40 2.29 3.36
C ASP A 157 -33.38 0.84 3.90
N SER A 158 -34.34 0.02 3.45
CA SER A 158 -34.35 -1.46 3.62
C SER A 158 -34.40 -2.19 2.29
#